data_AF-A0A7S3USM5-F1
#
_entry.id   AF-A0A7S3USM5-F1
#
_cell.length_a   1.000
_cell.length_b   1.000
_cell.length_c   1.000
_cell.angle_alpha   90.00
_cell.angle_beta   90.00
_cell.angle_gamma   90.00
#
_symmetry.space_group_name_H-M   'P 1'
#
loop_
_entity.id
_entity.type
_entity.pdbx_description
1 polymer ?
#
loop_
_entity_poly.entity_id
_entity_poly.type
_entity_poly.pdbx_seq_one_letter_code
_entity_poly.pdbx_strand_id
1 'polypeptide(L)'
;NGLEDVLVEVFPVKNELDAKKLFQDINSAQPVKLIDLPEEADKFEREVINEASEKLKELFPDMFKVSQRCLPPHLNIDNLRDDLFQARVVSKNSLNSSEKLLQWLLLMNTELAQSGSKKAWSKLKKGKRWEQALEKASNLNFYLGLDKSWLYSEAGAGAAAVANKNANNKQNNKQQIRSRSVLQQQT
;
A
#
# COMPACT_ATOMS: atom_id res chain seq x y z
N ASN A 1 -31.21 -18.09 24.35
CA ASN A 1 -30.05 -18.15 25.26
C ASN A 1 -28.85 -17.66 24.49
N GLY A 2 -28.37 -16.44 24.72
CA GLY A 2 -27.40 -15.78 23.82
C GLY A 2 -26.62 -14.65 24.49
N LEU A 3 -26.17 -14.89 25.72
CA LEU A 3 -25.26 -14.01 26.48
C LEU A 3 -24.06 -14.81 27.00
N GLU A 4 -23.64 -15.83 26.25
CA GLU A 4 -22.49 -16.64 26.63
C GLU A 4 -21.23 -15.92 26.13
N ASP A 5 -20.42 -15.50 27.09
CA ASP A 5 -19.11 -14.84 27.01
C ASP A 5 -19.07 -13.32 26.75
N VAL A 6 -19.66 -12.56 27.68
CA VAL A 6 -19.25 -11.16 27.89
C VAL A 6 -17.99 -11.16 28.77
N LEU A 7 -16.84 -10.83 28.17
CA LEU A 7 -15.58 -10.66 28.89
C LEU A 7 -15.56 -9.26 29.53
N VAL A 8 -15.69 -9.20 30.86
CA VAL A 8 -15.67 -7.95 31.62
C VAL A 8 -14.31 -7.77 32.27
N GLU A 9 -13.58 -6.74 31.87
CA GLU A 9 -12.32 -6.35 32.50
C GLU A 9 -12.55 -5.16 33.43
N VAL A 10 -12.17 -5.31 34.71
CA VAL A 10 -12.31 -4.28 35.74
C VAL A 10 -10.94 -3.67 36.03
N PHE A 11 -10.78 -2.39 35.68
CA PHE A 11 -9.55 -1.65 35.96
C PHE A 11 -9.64 -0.94 37.33
N PRO A 12 -8.86 -1.35 38.34
CA PRO A 12 -8.87 -0.68 39.64
C PRO A 12 -8.20 0.69 39.54
N VAL A 13 -8.98 1.75 39.73
CA VAL A 13 -8.50 3.15 39.73
C VAL A 13 -8.39 3.67 41.15
N LYS A 14 -7.23 4.22 41.50
CA LYS A 14 -6.91 4.69 42.87
C LYS A 14 -7.15 6.19 43.07
N ASN A 15 -7.12 6.97 41.99
CA ASN A 15 -7.31 8.42 42.01
C ASN A 15 -7.87 8.94 40.67
N GLU A 16 -8.28 10.21 40.65
CA GLU A 16 -8.90 10.87 39.49
C GLU A 16 -7.96 10.96 38.27
N LEU A 17 -6.65 11.05 38.50
CA LEU A 17 -5.66 11.14 37.43
C LEU A 17 -5.51 9.80 36.70
N ASP A 18 -5.55 8.70 37.43
CA ASP A 18 -5.57 7.34 36.88
C ASP A 18 -6.84 7.08 36.09
N ALA A 19 -8.00 7.55 36.57
CA ALA A 19 -9.26 7.46 35.85
C ALA A 19 -9.21 8.24 34.53
N LYS A 20 -8.69 9.46 34.55
CA LYS A 20 -8.53 10.28 33.34
C LYS A 20 -7.61 9.61 32.32
N LYS A 21 -6.51 9.01 32.77
CA LYS A 21 -5.59 8.25 31.91
C LYS A 21 -6.27 7.03 31.30
N LEU A 22 -6.99 6.24 32.10
CA LEU A 22 -7.77 5.10 31.62
C LEU A 22 -8.79 5.52 30.55
N PHE A 23 -9.52 6.63 30.75
CA PHE A 23 -10.44 7.15 29.73
C PHE A 23 -9.72 7.63 28.48
N GLN A 24 -8.52 8.22 28.59
CA GLN A 24 -7.71 8.58 27.42
C GLN A 24 -7.27 7.34 26.65
N ASP A 25 -6.83 6.30 27.37
CA ASP A 25 -6.42 5.03 26.77
C ASP A 25 -7.59 4.36 26.04
N ILE A 26 -8.77 4.26 26.68
CA ILE A 26 -10.01 3.73 26.06
C ILE A 26 -10.41 4.55 24.82
N ASN A 27 -10.40 5.89 24.92
CA ASN A 27 -10.78 6.74 23.78
C ASN A 27 -9.73 6.74 22.66
N SER A 28 -8.47 6.45 22.98
CA SER A 28 -7.38 6.32 22.02
C SER A 28 -7.34 4.93 21.38
N ALA A 29 -7.94 3.93 22.02
CA ALA A 29 -8.03 2.58 21.51
C ALA A 29 -8.74 2.61 20.15
N GLN A 30 -8.01 2.15 19.13
CA GLN A 30 -8.60 1.96 17.82
C GLN A 30 -9.40 0.65 17.86
N PRO A 31 -10.57 0.58 17.20
CA PRO A 31 -11.25 -0.69 17.02
C PRO A 31 -10.24 -1.68 16.43
N VAL A 32 -9.95 -2.74 17.17
CA VAL A 32 -9.16 -3.84 16.62
C VAL A 32 -10.06 -4.45 15.57
N LYS A 33 -9.79 -4.12 14.30
CA LYS A 33 -10.35 -4.90 13.23
C LYS A 33 -9.83 -6.33 13.48
N LEU A 34 -10.71 -7.25 13.82
CA LEU A 34 -10.47 -8.70 13.71
C LEU A 34 -10.28 -8.99 12.22
N ILE A 35 -9.15 -8.56 11.66
CA ILE A 35 -8.69 -8.97 10.35
C ILE A 35 -7.60 -9.97 10.61
N ASP A 36 -8.03 -11.18 10.90
CA ASP A 36 -7.56 -12.23 10.02
C ASP A 36 -8.29 -12.01 8.69
N LEU A 37 -7.57 -12.03 7.57
CA LEU A 37 -8.21 -12.30 6.28
C LEU A 37 -9.20 -13.45 6.54
N PRO A 38 -10.49 -13.34 6.18
CA PRO A 38 -11.48 -14.34 6.54
C PRO A 38 -10.92 -15.72 6.20
N GLU A 39 -11.16 -16.75 7.02
CA GLU A 39 -10.65 -18.12 6.74
C GLU A 39 -11.05 -18.60 5.34
N GLU A 40 -12.08 -17.98 4.76
CA GLU A 40 -12.59 -18.15 3.40
C GLU A 40 -11.70 -17.56 2.29
N ALA A 41 -10.74 -16.70 2.62
CA ALA A 41 -9.74 -16.23 1.67
C ALA A 41 -8.80 -17.39 1.31
N ASP A 42 -8.65 -17.65 0.01
CA ASP A 42 -7.72 -18.67 -0.47
C ASP A 42 -6.34 -18.40 0.17
N LYS A 43 -5.78 -19.42 0.82
CA LYS A 43 -4.51 -19.33 1.56
C LYS A 43 -3.42 -18.72 0.68
N PHE A 44 -3.46 -19.04 -0.61
CA PHE A 44 -2.59 -18.50 -1.62
C PHE A 44 -2.78 -16.98 -1.85
N GLU A 45 -4.02 -16.51 -2.01
CA GLU A 45 -4.29 -15.07 -2.20
C GLU A 45 -3.82 -14.25 -1.00
N ARG A 46 -4.03 -14.78 0.22
CA ARG A 46 -3.52 -14.18 1.46
C ARG A 46 -2.00 -14.05 1.45
N GLU A 47 -1.27 -15.12 1.11
CA GLU A 47 0.19 -15.11 1.06
C GLU A 47 0.70 -14.09 0.03
N VAL A 48 0.10 -14.06 -1.16
CA VAL A 48 0.42 -13.09 -2.23
C VAL A 48 0.24 -11.64 -1.76
N ILE A 49 -0.90 -11.33 -1.13
CA ILE A 49 -1.21 -9.98 -0.63
C ILE A 49 -0.26 -9.58 0.49
N ASN A 50 -0.02 -10.47 1.45
CA ASN A 50 0.84 -10.19 2.60
C ASN A 50 2.27 -9.89 2.19
N GLU A 51 2.85 -10.75 1.35
CA GLU A 51 4.23 -10.60 0.91
C GLU A 51 4.42 -9.36 0.03
N ALA A 52 3.52 -9.10 -0.92
CA ALA A 52 3.59 -7.91 -1.77
C ALA A 52 3.46 -6.61 -0.96
N SER A 53 2.57 -6.60 0.04
CA SER A 53 2.35 -5.43 0.90
C SER A 53 3.56 -5.12 1.78
N GLU A 54 4.23 -6.15 2.33
CA GLU A 54 5.48 -5.96 3.09
C GLU A 54 6.60 -5.46 2.17
N LYS A 55 6.79 -6.07 1.00
CA LYS A 55 7.76 -5.58 0.01
C LYS A 55 7.49 -4.12 -0.39
N LEU A 56 6.23 -3.72 -0.55
CA LEU A 56 5.88 -2.32 -0.85
C LEU A 56 6.25 -1.38 0.33
N LYS A 57 6.01 -1.81 1.56
CA LYS A 57 6.37 -1.05 2.77
C LYS A 57 7.88 -0.91 2.92
N GLU A 58 8.64 -1.93 2.60
CA GLU A 58 10.12 -1.88 2.57
C GLU A 58 10.63 -0.87 1.54
N LEU A 59 9.96 -0.73 0.39
CA LEU A 59 10.31 0.26 -0.63
C LEU A 59 9.95 1.70 -0.24
N PHE A 60 8.89 1.90 0.55
CA PHE A 60 8.40 3.22 0.94
C PHE A 60 8.15 3.36 2.46
N PRO A 61 9.17 3.13 3.32
CA PRO A 61 8.96 3.02 4.77
C PRO A 61 8.35 4.28 5.38
N ASP A 62 8.71 5.47 4.89
CA ASP A 62 8.20 6.75 5.39
C ASP A 62 6.71 6.97 5.13
N MET A 63 6.14 6.24 4.15
CA MET A 63 4.74 6.33 3.75
C MET A 63 3.83 5.38 4.50
N PHE A 64 4.39 4.42 5.24
CA PHE A 64 3.61 3.53 6.08
C PHE A 64 3.58 4.01 7.53
N LYS A 65 2.38 4.05 8.11
CA LYS A 65 2.14 4.41 9.51
C LYS A 65 1.42 3.27 10.22
N VAL A 66 1.77 3.08 11.49
CA VAL A 66 1.17 2.05 12.35
C VAL A 66 -0.31 2.35 12.61
N SER A 67 -0.69 3.63 12.71
CA SER A 67 -2.08 4.03 12.93
C SER A 67 -2.97 3.67 11.73
N GLN A 68 -4.08 2.98 11.98
CA GLN A 68 -5.09 2.68 10.96
C GLN A 68 -5.85 3.92 10.47
N ARG A 69 -5.84 5.01 11.26
CA ARG A 69 -6.45 6.30 10.91
C ARG A 69 -5.44 7.28 10.33
N CYS A 70 -4.40 6.79 9.67
CA CYS A 70 -3.38 7.63 9.06
C CYS A 70 -3.99 8.52 7.96
N LEU A 71 -3.57 9.79 7.93
CA LEU A 71 -4.02 10.73 6.91
C LEU A 71 -3.21 10.55 5.62
N PRO A 72 -3.84 10.81 4.45
CA PRO A 72 -3.13 10.89 3.17
C PRO A 72 -1.86 11.73 3.26
N PRO A 73 -0.78 11.35 2.57
CA PRO A 73 -0.67 10.23 1.63
C PRO A 73 -0.26 8.90 2.29
N HIS A 74 -0.28 8.81 3.62
CA HIS A 74 0.19 7.63 4.31
C HIS A 74 -0.79 6.47 4.18
N LEU A 75 -0.23 5.26 4.20
CA LEU A 75 -0.99 4.02 4.32
C LEU A 75 -0.70 3.32 5.64
N ASN A 76 -1.65 2.48 6.05
CA ASN A 76 -1.43 1.47 7.05
C ASN A 76 -1.42 0.11 6.33
N ILE A 77 -0.52 -0.78 6.74
CA ILE A 77 -0.31 -2.05 6.02
C ILE A 77 -1.53 -2.96 6.09
N ASP A 78 -2.22 -3.00 7.23
CA ASP A 78 -3.39 -3.88 7.40
C ASP A 78 -4.58 -3.34 6.61
N ASN A 79 -4.76 -2.02 6.58
CA ASN A 79 -5.74 -1.39 5.69
C ASN A 79 -5.43 -1.66 4.21
N LEU A 80 -4.15 -1.63 3.80
CA LEU A 80 -3.78 -1.95 2.42
C LEU A 80 -4.12 -3.40 2.08
N ARG A 81 -3.80 -4.36 2.96
CA ARG A 81 -4.12 -5.79 2.77
C ARG A 81 -5.63 -6.00 2.63
N ASP A 82 -6.40 -5.40 3.53
CA ASP A 82 -7.86 -5.43 3.52
C ASP A 82 -8.41 -4.81 2.23
N ASP A 83 -7.95 -3.62 1.85
CA ASP A 83 -8.36 -2.93 0.62
C ASP A 83 -8.10 -3.79 -0.63
N LEU A 84 -6.94 -4.44 -0.73
CA LEU A 84 -6.58 -5.31 -1.85
C LEU A 84 -7.45 -6.56 -1.93
N PHE A 85 -7.74 -7.15 -0.77
CA PHE A 85 -8.61 -8.33 -0.67
C PHE A 85 -10.06 -7.99 -1.01
N GLN A 86 -10.63 -6.94 -0.41
CA GLN A 86 -12.00 -6.51 -0.66
C GLN A 86 -12.23 -6.10 -2.12
N ALA A 87 -11.23 -5.45 -2.75
CA ALA A 87 -11.29 -5.11 -4.17
C ALA A 87 -11.00 -6.30 -5.10
N ARG A 88 -10.70 -7.49 -4.56
CA ARG A 88 -10.38 -8.72 -5.30
C ARG A 88 -9.28 -8.51 -6.33
N VAL A 89 -8.25 -7.73 -5.98
CA VAL A 89 -7.23 -7.28 -6.93
C VAL A 89 -6.48 -8.45 -7.55
N VAL A 90 -6.12 -9.45 -6.74
CA VAL A 90 -5.33 -10.62 -7.17
C VAL A 90 -6.11 -11.45 -8.18
N SER A 91 -7.32 -11.87 -7.81
CA SER A 91 -8.20 -12.66 -8.67
C SER A 91 -8.66 -11.89 -9.91
N LYS A 92 -9.06 -10.61 -9.79
CA LYS A 92 -9.51 -9.78 -10.92
C LYS A 92 -8.43 -9.57 -11.98
N ASN A 93 -7.17 -9.37 -11.55
CA ASN A 93 -6.06 -9.07 -12.45
C ASN A 93 -5.17 -10.29 -12.76
N SER A 94 -5.55 -11.49 -12.32
CA SER A 94 -4.76 -12.73 -12.50
C SER A 94 -3.31 -12.62 -11.98
N LEU A 95 -3.14 -11.99 -10.82
CA LEU A 95 -1.83 -11.70 -10.22
C LEU A 95 -1.36 -12.86 -9.34
N ASN A 96 -1.04 -13.98 -9.97
CA ASN A 96 -0.73 -15.25 -9.28
C ASN A 96 0.66 -15.30 -8.63
N SER A 97 1.20 -14.19 -8.14
CA SER A 97 2.49 -14.13 -7.43
C SER A 97 2.63 -12.78 -6.73
N SER A 98 3.31 -12.75 -5.59
CA SER A 98 3.60 -11.51 -4.86
C SER A 98 4.41 -10.51 -5.69
N GLU A 99 5.34 -10.97 -6.54
CA GLU A 99 6.11 -10.10 -7.45
C GLU A 99 5.20 -9.38 -8.46
N LYS A 100 4.26 -10.11 -9.08
CA LYS A 100 3.31 -9.50 -10.03
C LYS A 100 2.42 -8.49 -9.34
N LEU A 101 1.92 -8.81 -8.13
CA LEU A 101 1.11 -7.86 -7.37
C LEU A 101 1.91 -6.61 -6.99
N LEU A 102 3.17 -6.76 -6.56
CA LEU A 102 4.06 -5.64 -6.27
C LEU A 102 4.30 -4.78 -7.52
N GLN A 103 4.61 -5.39 -8.67
CA GLN A 103 4.79 -4.66 -9.92
C GLN A 103 3.52 -3.91 -10.34
N TRP A 104 2.35 -4.53 -10.13
CA TRP A 104 1.07 -3.88 -10.38
C TRP A 104 0.85 -2.68 -9.46
N LEU A 105 1.14 -2.79 -8.15
CA LEU A 105 1.08 -1.68 -7.20
C LEU A 105 1.99 -0.51 -7.61
N LEU A 106 3.22 -0.81 -8.05
CA LEU A 106 4.17 0.19 -8.53
C LEU A 106 3.70 0.85 -9.84
N LEU A 107 3.07 0.09 -10.72
CA LEU A 107 2.45 0.62 -11.93
C LEU A 107 1.31 1.58 -11.57
N MET A 108 0.40 1.18 -10.68
CA MET A 108 -0.71 2.04 -10.23
C MET A 108 -0.19 3.33 -9.59
N ASN A 109 0.86 3.23 -8.77
CA ASN A 109 1.52 4.41 -8.19
C ASN A 109 2.04 5.36 -9.28
N THR A 110 2.65 4.81 -10.33
CA THR A 110 3.17 5.57 -11.46
C THR A 110 2.06 6.21 -12.29
N GLU A 111 0.98 5.48 -12.55
CA GLU A 111 -0.20 6.01 -13.25
C GLU A 111 -0.86 7.15 -12.46
N LEU A 112 -0.96 7.04 -11.14
CA LEU A 112 -1.44 8.13 -10.28
C LEU A 112 -0.52 9.35 -10.30
N ALA A 113 0.80 9.13 -10.39
CA ALA A 113 1.76 10.21 -10.54
C ALA A 113 1.58 10.95 -11.88
N GLN A 114 1.28 10.21 -12.96
CA GLN A 114 1.14 10.77 -14.32
C GLN A 114 -0.22 11.40 -14.60
N SER A 115 -1.31 10.72 -14.25
CA SER A 115 -2.69 11.22 -14.38
C SER A 115 -2.93 12.45 -13.49
N GLY A 116 -2.19 12.50 -12.39
CA GLY A 116 -2.29 13.48 -11.36
C GLY A 116 -1.32 14.65 -11.49
N SER A 117 -1.44 15.49 -12.53
CA SER A 117 -0.75 16.78 -12.48
C SER A 117 -1.18 17.55 -11.22
N LYS A 118 -0.30 18.35 -10.61
CA LYS A 118 -0.62 19.13 -9.39
C LYS A 118 -1.92 19.94 -9.53
N LYS A 119 -2.22 20.41 -10.75
CA LYS A 119 -3.47 21.09 -11.14
C LYS A 119 -4.70 20.18 -11.19
N ALA A 120 -4.55 18.91 -11.60
CA ALA A 120 -5.64 17.94 -11.61
C ALA A 120 -6.02 17.52 -10.18
N TRP A 121 -5.02 17.22 -9.35
CA TRP A 121 -5.23 16.90 -7.93
C TRP A 121 -5.81 18.08 -7.14
N SER A 122 -5.37 19.32 -7.41
CA SER A 122 -5.90 20.52 -6.73
C SER A 122 -7.32 20.90 -7.15
N LYS A 123 -7.80 20.38 -8.30
CA LYS A 123 -9.20 20.55 -8.72
C LYS A 123 -10.13 19.55 -8.05
N LEU A 124 -9.66 18.32 -7.81
CA LEU A 124 -10.42 17.23 -7.19
C LEU A 124 -10.66 17.47 -5.69
N LYS A 125 -9.64 17.95 -4.98
CA LYS A 125 -9.73 18.27 -3.55
C LYS A 125 -8.98 19.58 -3.26
N LYS A 126 -9.56 20.41 -2.39
CA LYS A 126 -9.01 21.73 -2.01
C LYS A 126 -8.72 21.78 -0.52
N GLY A 127 -7.68 22.55 -0.15
CA GLY A 127 -7.36 22.88 1.24
C GLY A 127 -5.92 22.59 1.62
N LYS A 128 -5.41 23.36 2.60
CA LYS A 128 -4.00 23.32 3.03
C LYS A 128 -3.50 21.91 3.39
N ARG A 129 -4.32 21.11 4.07
CA ARG A 129 -3.98 19.73 4.44
C ARG A 129 -3.80 18.82 3.21
N TRP A 130 -4.61 19.01 2.17
CA TRP A 130 -4.50 18.24 0.94
C TRP A 130 -3.26 18.63 0.14
N GLU A 131 -2.96 19.92 0.06
CA GLU A 131 -1.76 20.43 -0.61
C GLU A 131 -0.49 19.88 0.05
N GLN A 132 -0.43 19.86 1.38
CA GLN A 132 0.65 19.24 2.14
C GLN A 132 0.77 17.73 1.88
N ALA A 133 -0.37 17.03 1.79
CA ALA A 133 -0.38 15.62 1.47
C ALA A 133 0.17 15.34 0.06
N LEU A 134 -0.23 16.16 -0.92
CA LEU A 134 0.23 16.07 -2.30
C LEU A 134 1.71 16.42 -2.45
N GLU A 135 2.19 17.44 -1.74
CA GLU A 135 3.61 17.79 -1.69
C GLU A 135 4.42 16.64 -1.12
N LYS A 136 3.96 16.04 0.00
CA LYS A 136 4.64 14.90 0.61
C LYS A 136 4.66 13.67 -0.31
N ALA A 137 3.53 13.36 -0.96
CA ALA A 137 3.43 12.30 -1.95
C ALA A 137 4.40 12.52 -3.11
N SER A 138 4.49 13.76 -3.60
CA SER A 138 5.39 14.12 -4.69
C SER A 138 6.86 14.01 -4.31
N ASN A 139 7.22 14.43 -3.09
CA ASN A 139 8.61 14.38 -2.63
C ASN A 139 9.11 12.95 -2.44
N LEU A 140 8.20 12.02 -2.09
CA LEU A 140 8.52 10.61 -1.84
C LEU A 140 8.07 9.67 -2.96
N ASN A 141 7.61 10.24 -4.09
CA ASN A 141 7.10 9.52 -5.26
C ASN A 141 6.06 8.43 -4.92
N PHE A 142 5.15 8.73 -4.00
CA PHE A 142 4.17 7.77 -3.48
C PHE A 142 2.77 8.39 -3.45
N TYR A 143 1.87 7.86 -4.27
CA TYR A 143 0.56 8.43 -4.58
C TYR A 143 -0.60 7.47 -4.24
N LEU A 144 -0.33 6.18 -3.98
CA LEU A 144 -1.35 5.18 -3.65
C LEU A 144 -2.22 5.56 -2.45
N GLY A 145 -1.69 6.33 -1.49
CA GLY A 145 -2.42 6.79 -0.31
C GLY A 145 -3.20 8.10 -0.50
N LEU A 146 -3.16 8.72 -1.68
CA LEU A 146 -3.92 9.95 -1.97
C LEU A 146 -5.37 9.65 -2.39
N ASP A 147 -5.55 8.56 -3.11
CA ASP A 147 -6.82 8.14 -3.68
C ASP A 147 -6.89 6.62 -3.72
N LYS A 148 -8.09 6.03 -3.59
CA LYS A 148 -8.29 4.57 -3.60
C LYS A 148 -8.94 4.04 -4.88
N SER A 149 -9.29 4.90 -5.85
CA SER A 149 -10.00 4.48 -7.07
C SER A 149 -9.18 3.52 -7.94
N TRP A 150 -7.85 3.56 -7.83
CA TRP A 150 -6.93 2.66 -8.51
C TRP A 150 -7.14 1.18 -8.16
N LEU A 151 -7.70 0.86 -6.98
CA LEU A 151 -8.03 -0.51 -6.58
C LEU A 151 -8.98 -1.21 -7.57
N TYR A 152 -9.79 -0.44 -8.28
CA TYR A 152 -10.79 -0.96 -9.21
C TYR A 152 -10.37 -0.88 -10.69
N SER A 153 -9.16 -0.35 -10.96
CA SER A 153 -8.62 -0.22 -12.31
C SER A 153 -8.31 -1.59 -12.93
N GLU A 154 -8.57 -1.73 -14.24
CA GLU A 154 -8.30 -2.97 -15.00
C GLU A 154 -6.96 -2.95 -15.74
N ALA A 155 -6.16 -1.91 -15.55
CA ALA A 155 -4.90 -1.70 -16.27
C ALA A 155 -3.87 -2.85 -16.08
N GLY A 156 -4.10 -3.78 -15.14
CA GLY A 156 -3.14 -4.80 -14.74
C GLY A 156 -2.95 -6.02 -15.65
N ALA A 157 -3.96 -6.42 -16.44
CA ALA A 157 -3.86 -7.68 -17.18
C ALA A 157 -2.88 -7.62 -18.38
N GLY A 158 -2.68 -6.45 -18.98
CA GLY A 158 -1.79 -6.27 -20.14
C GLY A 158 -0.43 -5.63 -19.83
N ALA A 159 -0.35 -4.74 -18.85
CA ALA A 159 0.82 -3.87 -18.66
C ALA A 159 1.99 -4.53 -17.91
N ALA A 160 1.75 -5.50 -17.02
CA ALA A 160 2.81 -6.26 -16.35
C ALA A 160 3.69 -7.05 -17.34
N ALA A 161 3.12 -7.49 -18.46
CA ALA A 161 3.86 -8.11 -19.57
C ALA A 161 4.74 -7.11 -20.34
N VAL A 162 4.42 -5.81 -20.33
CA VAL A 162 5.17 -4.77 -21.04
C VAL A 162 6.29 -4.19 -20.16
N ALA A 163 6.06 -4.01 -18.86
CA ALA A 163 7.07 -3.53 -17.93
C ALA A 163 8.28 -4.49 -17.83
N ASN A 164 8.01 -5.81 -17.83
CA ASN A 164 9.06 -6.83 -17.75
C ASN A 164 9.88 -6.92 -19.05
N LYS A 165 9.27 -6.64 -20.21
CA LYS A 165 9.99 -6.53 -21.50
C LYS A 165 10.93 -5.32 -21.50
N ASN A 166 10.51 -4.18 -20.96
CA ASN A 166 11.31 -2.96 -20.95
C ASN A 166 12.49 -3.02 -19.94
N ALA A 167 12.33 -3.67 -18.79
CA ALA A 167 13.41 -3.86 -17.82
C ALA A 167 14.51 -4.80 -18.38
N ASN A 168 14.12 -5.92 -19.00
CA ASN A 168 15.06 -6.85 -19.63
C ASN A 168 15.78 -6.24 -20.84
N ASN A 169 15.10 -5.41 -21.63
CA ASN A 169 15.74 -4.74 -22.77
C ASN A 169 16.82 -3.74 -22.31
N LYS A 170 16.63 -3.07 -21.17
CA LYS A 170 17.60 -2.11 -20.61
C LYS A 170 18.84 -2.80 -20.03
N GLN A 171 18.71 -4.02 -19.50
CA GLN A 171 19.83 -4.84 -19.04
C GLN A 171 20.62 -5.47 -20.20
N ASN A 172 19.92 -5.99 -21.22
CA ASN A 172 20.57 -6.56 -22.42
C ASN A 172 21.36 -5.49 -23.19
N ASN A 173 20.84 -4.26 -23.28
CA ASN A 173 21.54 -3.17 -23.97
C ASN A 173 22.79 -2.71 -23.18
N LYS A 174 22.75 -2.70 -21.84
CA LYS A 174 23.95 -2.43 -21.01
C LYS A 174 25.02 -3.52 -21.14
N GLN A 175 24.64 -4.78 -21.31
CA GLN A 175 25.60 -5.87 -21.53
C GLN A 175 26.23 -5.79 -22.93
N GLN A 176 25.46 -5.52 -23.99
CA GLN A 176 26.02 -5.37 -25.34
C GLN A 176 26.98 -4.18 -25.49
N ILE A 177 26.72 -3.06 -24.80
CA ILE A 177 27.62 -1.90 -24.83
C ILE A 177 28.95 -2.20 -24.13
N ARG A 178 28.93 -2.95 -23.03
CA ARG A 178 30.17 -3.37 -22.32
C ARG A 178 31.00 -4.34 -23.17
N SER A 179 30.38 -5.31 -23.83
CA SER A 179 31.10 -6.28 -24.67
C SER A 179 31.79 -5.63 -25.87
N ARG A 180 31.20 -4.57 -26.46
CA ARG A 180 31.82 -3.82 -27.56
C ARG A 180 32.97 -2.91 -27.12
N SER A 181 32.90 -2.35 -25.91
CA SER A 181 33.97 -1.51 -25.38
C SER A 181 35.25 -2.28 -25.03
N VAL A 182 35.13 -3.56 -24.68
CA VAL A 182 36.31 -4.40 -24.37
C VAL A 182 37.03 -4.85 -25.65
N LEU A 183 36.32 -5.02 -26.76
CA LEU A 183 36.92 -5.44 -28.03
C LEU A 183 37.75 -4.34 -28.72
N GLN A 184 37.48 -3.06 -28.45
CA GLN A 184 38.22 -1.92 -29.03
C GLN A 184 39.51 -1.56 -28.28
N GLN A 185 39.82 -2.23 -27.17
CA GLN A 185 41.06 -2.00 -26.41
C GLN A 185 42.15 -3.07 -26.68
N GLN A 186 41.93 -3.96 -27.66
CA GLN A 186 42.86 -5.06 -28.01
C GLN A 186 43.42 -4.96 -29.45
N THR A 187 43.25 -3.83 -30.13
CA THR A 187 43.88 -3.51 -31.43
C THR A 187 44.79 -2.32 -31.28
#